data_AF-A0A3B0MNP5-F1
#
_entry.id   AF-A0A3B0MNP5-F1
#
_cell.length_a   1.000
_cell.length_b   1.000
_cell.length_c   1.000
_cell.angle_alpha   90.00
_cell.angle_beta   90.00
_cell.angle_gamma   90.00
#
_symmetry.space_group_name_H-M   'P 1'
#
loop_
_entity.id
_entity.type
_entity.pdbx_description
1 polymer ?
#
loop_
_entity_poly.entity_id
_entity_poly.type
_entity_poly.pdbx_seq_one_letter_code
_entity_poly.pdbx_strand_id
1 'polypeptide(L)'
;MILFINFLSTFILVYYKNVFIALIILIYPIASVCFFKSNIFPFVTNHFTPNIVNRNTNNKTAFNNTNNYLTANGWRKNEISEFKIYSRDNRNPYYPEERFYKMITDKYSEVDQLIEQHKDQNDKLQLRLNYLQCTSNLKLSDMLSRNSNNTHHKLCVIADMKRRTPTHNPRCDNNVLSYTDAGEVALNMASVGFDVIFVNVDQKNYGGHINDLNKVFLNLRKLGRTQRPAIVMKDIILHPIQIAQAVEMRADGVILNAAILGNALKDLLTSCITMGIEAIVEVHTTADALRSAEIGFTNFMINQWDRIKNILYPTRALEIKEVLPEYATTIAAGGIMTMEQVHMLALAGIDAVCFGRRLVYPDVPDFINQVKSWKGPSKPILKLSKNKFFSTTPMETTNGDKIPDNSKINIKLSDNHLSLLNEMNYFYFGKGNEVKISDEIEQINKIPEYKIDYEKELTDDQKSREITINIGTPTTENSAKKVTDITRTIEGQDEDFDYNIHKHNKRMEMFMLKWFVEKKKWIKENISSYENEDEASRAYELKKAIEMYNHFRYVTKPAMDGILTQKEIVETEEKLFKNLKDKYESAPKENGKVKLNFDNITTTT
;
A
#
# COMPACT_ATOMS: atom_id res chain seq x y z
N MET A 1 34.11 41.52 -10.23
CA MET A 1 33.07 40.96 -11.12
C MET A 1 33.65 40.01 -12.18
N ILE A 2 34.71 40.38 -12.92
CA ILE A 2 35.31 39.52 -13.97
C ILE A 2 35.98 38.24 -13.40
N LEU A 3 36.58 38.31 -12.20
CA LEU A 3 37.13 37.14 -11.50
C LEU A 3 36.08 36.12 -11.02
N PHE A 4 34.84 36.56 -10.76
CA PHE A 4 33.75 35.68 -10.30
C PHE A 4 33.09 34.94 -11.48
N ILE A 5 33.07 35.56 -12.66
CA ILE A 5 32.52 34.97 -13.89
C ILE A 5 33.45 33.87 -14.42
N ASN A 6 34.77 34.04 -14.33
CA ASN A 6 35.74 33.01 -14.75
C ASN A 6 35.75 31.78 -13.82
N PHE A 7 35.42 31.93 -12.53
CA PHE A 7 35.32 30.79 -11.62
C PHE A 7 34.06 29.95 -11.89
N LEU A 8 32.95 30.60 -12.24
CA LEU A 8 31.69 29.94 -12.57
C LEU A 8 31.74 29.23 -13.93
N SER A 9 32.40 29.81 -14.94
CA SER A 9 32.55 29.17 -16.25
C SER A 9 33.42 27.91 -16.20
N THR A 10 34.45 27.90 -15.34
CA THR A 10 35.35 26.76 -15.19
C THR A 10 34.68 25.61 -14.42
N PHE A 11 33.81 25.92 -13.45
CA PHE A 11 33.04 24.92 -12.71
C PHE A 11 31.95 24.25 -13.56
N ILE A 12 31.27 25.03 -14.41
CA ILE A 12 30.22 24.53 -15.32
C ILE A 12 30.83 23.63 -16.41
N LEU A 13 32.03 23.95 -16.93
CA LEU A 13 32.72 23.12 -17.93
C LEU A 13 33.20 21.77 -17.39
N VAL A 14 33.62 21.69 -16.11
CA VAL A 14 34.03 20.42 -15.49
C VAL A 14 32.82 19.53 -15.17
N TYR A 15 31.70 20.13 -14.73
CA TYR A 15 30.50 19.37 -14.39
C TYR A 15 29.81 18.78 -15.63
N TYR A 16 29.70 19.53 -16.73
CA TYR A 16 29.10 19.01 -17.96
C TYR A 16 29.97 17.98 -18.68
N LYS A 17 31.31 18.06 -18.57
CA LYS A 17 32.20 17.06 -19.17
C LYS A 17 32.06 15.69 -18.49
N ASN A 18 31.85 15.65 -17.17
CA ASN A 18 31.62 14.40 -16.43
C ASN A 18 30.23 13.80 -16.68
N VAL A 19 29.20 14.63 -16.87
CA VAL A 19 27.84 14.17 -17.24
C VAL A 19 27.78 13.67 -18.69
N PHE A 20 28.53 14.28 -19.62
CA PHE A 20 28.60 13.82 -21.01
C PHE A 20 29.36 12.50 -21.17
N ILE A 21 30.41 12.26 -20.36
CA ILE A 21 31.13 10.98 -20.32
C ILE A 21 30.26 9.87 -19.70
N ALA A 22 29.45 10.19 -18.68
CA ALA A 22 28.50 9.24 -18.10
C ALA A 22 27.35 8.87 -19.07
N LEU A 23 26.93 9.80 -19.94
CA LEU A 23 25.89 9.54 -20.95
C LEU A 23 26.40 8.69 -22.13
N ILE A 24 27.68 8.79 -22.51
CA ILE A 24 28.27 7.99 -23.60
C ILE A 24 28.44 6.52 -23.19
N ILE A 25 28.61 6.22 -21.90
CA ILE A 25 28.75 4.85 -21.38
C ILE A 25 27.40 4.11 -21.28
N LEU A 26 26.27 4.82 -21.34
CA LEU A 26 24.93 4.24 -21.18
C LEU A 26 24.17 3.95 -22.49
N ILE A 27 24.69 4.36 -23.66
CA ILE A 27 23.95 4.28 -24.95
C ILE A 27 24.55 3.26 -25.96
N TYR A 28 25.65 2.56 -25.66
CA TYR A 28 26.30 1.62 -26.60
C TYR A 28 26.16 0.14 -26.16
N PRO A 29 24.94 -0.43 -26.12
CA PRO A 29 24.64 -1.44 -27.14
C PRO A 29 23.13 -1.59 -27.46
N ILE A 30 22.60 -0.88 -28.46
CA ILE A 30 21.30 -1.23 -29.09
C ILE A 30 21.38 -1.28 -30.64
N ALA A 31 22.51 -0.95 -31.26
CA ALA A 31 22.64 -0.93 -32.72
C ALA A 31 23.51 -2.06 -33.26
N SER A 32 22.99 -3.29 -33.26
CA SER A 32 23.39 -4.49 -34.06
C SER A 32 22.71 -5.67 -33.37
N VAL A 33 21.56 -6.19 -33.80
CA VAL A 33 21.42 -7.18 -34.87
C VAL A 33 19.97 -7.10 -35.40
N CYS A 34 19.79 -6.44 -36.53
CA CYS A 34 18.78 -6.77 -37.53
C CYS A 34 19.55 -7.30 -38.75
N PHE A 35 18.91 -8.17 -39.57
CA PHE A 35 19.45 -8.98 -40.69
C PHE A 35 19.99 -10.35 -40.23
N PHE A 36 19.35 -11.50 -40.49
CA PHE A 36 19.08 -12.07 -41.82
C PHE A 36 17.92 -13.11 -41.86
N LYS A 37 17.23 -13.12 -43.01
CA LYS A 37 16.40 -14.14 -43.73
C LYS A 37 16.80 -15.63 -43.50
N SER A 38 16.04 -16.71 -43.74
CA SER A 38 14.79 -17.03 -44.48
C SER A 38 14.52 -18.56 -44.45
N ASN A 39 13.24 -18.98 -44.63
CA ASN A 39 12.70 -20.24 -45.20
C ASN A 39 13.10 -21.60 -44.54
N ILE A 40 12.19 -22.55 -44.28
CA ILE A 40 11.63 -23.56 -45.22
C ILE A 40 10.51 -24.38 -44.51
N PHE A 41 9.38 -24.61 -45.19
CA PHE A 41 8.29 -25.61 -44.94
C PHE A 41 8.76 -27.04 -45.38
N PRO A 42 8.17 -28.21 -45.01
CA PRO A 42 6.73 -28.50 -45.22
C PRO A 42 5.98 -29.52 -44.29
N PHE A 43 4.64 -29.44 -44.39
CA PHE A 43 3.58 -30.46 -44.33
C PHE A 43 3.89 -31.93 -43.92
N VAL A 44 3.00 -32.53 -43.09
CA VAL A 44 2.20 -33.75 -43.41
C VAL A 44 0.95 -33.80 -42.51
N THR A 45 -0.21 -34.03 -43.14
CA THR A 45 -1.54 -34.36 -42.56
C THR A 45 -1.69 -35.87 -42.32
N ASN A 46 -2.46 -36.32 -41.31
CA ASN A 46 -3.32 -37.50 -41.48
C ASN A 46 -4.42 -37.67 -40.40
N HIS A 47 -5.56 -38.15 -40.89
CA HIS A 47 -6.84 -38.48 -40.26
C HIS A 47 -6.79 -39.67 -39.27
N PHE A 48 -7.72 -39.74 -38.30
CA PHE A 48 -8.89 -40.66 -38.28
C PHE A 48 -9.62 -40.73 -36.90
N THR A 49 -10.93 -40.90 -37.04
CA THR A 49 -12.13 -41.10 -36.19
C THR A 49 -12.09 -41.88 -34.84
N PRO A 50 -13.20 -41.81 -34.04
CA PRO A 50 -13.25 -42.16 -32.61
C PRO A 50 -13.83 -43.56 -32.32
N ASN A 51 -13.71 -44.01 -31.07
CA ASN A 51 -14.43 -45.19 -30.56
C ASN A 51 -15.15 -44.94 -29.23
N ILE A 52 -16.37 -45.45 -29.20
CA ILE A 52 -17.41 -45.46 -28.18
C ILE A 52 -17.17 -46.62 -27.20
N VAL A 53 -17.38 -46.43 -25.88
CA VAL A 53 -17.94 -47.49 -24.98
C VAL A 53 -18.75 -46.88 -23.81
N ASN A 54 -20.07 -47.12 -23.84
CA ASN A 54 -21.04 -47.54 -22.78
C ASN A 54 -20.54 -47.76 -21.32
N ARG A 55 -21.31 -47.74 -20.23
CA ARG A 55 -22.76 -47.70 -19.90
C ARG A 55 -22.88 -47.63 -18.36
N ASN A 56 -24.00 -47.05 -17.87
CA ASN A 56 -24.86 -47.43 -16.71
C ASN A 56 -24.21 -47.69 -15.32
N THR A 57 -24.82 -47.41 -14.16
CA THR A 57 -26.17 -47.71 -13.62
C THR A 57 -26.36 -46.92 -12.30
N ASN A 58 -27.47 -46.21 -12.13
CA ASN A 58 -28.63 -46.48 -11.24
C ASN A 58 -28.51 -46.38 -9.70
N ASN A 59 -29.54 -45.72 -9.15
CA ASN A 59 -30.24 -45.91 -7.86
C ASN A 59 -29.61 -45.31 -6.58
N LYS A 60 -30.36 -44.92 -5.53
CA LYS A 60 -31.71 -44.38 -5.22
C LYS A 60 -31.79 -44.41 -3.67
N THR A 61 -32.57 -43.50 -3.07
CA THR A 61 -33.24 -43.58 -1.73
C THR A 61 -32.36 -43.61 -0.46
N ALA A 62 -32.39 -42.58 0.40
CA ALA A 62 -33.34 -42.26 1.48
C ALA A 62 -33.28 -43.21 2.70
N PHE A 63 -33.02 -42.70 3.92
CA PHE A 63 -33.62 -43.19 5.18
C PHE A 63 -33.30 -42.29 6.40
N ASN A 64 -34.33 -42.08 7.24
CA ASN A 64 -34.33 -41.46 8.57
C ASN A 64 -33.63 -42.32 9.63
N ASN A 65 -33.15 -41.74 10.73
CA ASN A 65 -33.57 -42.16 12.09
C ASN A 65 -33.08 -41.27 13.25
N THR A 66 -33.90 -41.28 14.29
CA THR A 66 -33.90 -40.54 15.56
C THR A 66 -33.23 -41.28 16.73
N ASN A 67 -32.96 -40.53 17.81
CA ASN A 67 -33.06 -40.88 19.25
C ASN A 67 -31.80 -41.32 20.07
N ASN A 68 -31.50 -40.50 21.12
CA ASN A 68 -31.57 -40.79 22.58
C ASN A 68 -30.34 -41.15 23.47
N TYR A 69 -30.32 -40.48 24.67
CA TYR A 69 -29.80 -40.82 26.03
C TYR A 69 -28.28 -41.02 26.25
N LEU A 70 -27.63 -40.85 27.42
CA LEU A 70 -27.71 -40.14 28.72
C LEU A 70 -26.36 -40.46 29.45
N THR A 71 -25.90 -39.56 30.34
CA THR A 71 -25.07 -39.78 31.58
C THR A 71 -23.55 -40.09 31.61
N ALA A 72 -22.87 -39.26 32.45
CA ALA A 72 -21.95 -39.56 33.59
C ALA A 72 -20.41 -39.70 33.44
N ASN A 73 -19.72 -38.73 34.08
CA ASN A 73 -18.53 -38.76 34.97
C ASN A 73 -17.40 -39.81 34.79
N GLY A 74 -16.14 -39.32 34.78
CA GLY A 74 -14.97 -40.13 35.21
C GLY A 74 -13.60 -39.60 34.79
N TRP A 75 -12.70 -39.44 35.77
CA TRP A 75 -11.32 -38.91 35.64
C TRP A 75 -10.33 -39.96 35.08
N ARG A 76 -9.35 -39.54 34.24
CA ARG A 76 -7.88 -39.62 34.49
C ARG A 76 -7.01 -39.41 33.24
N LYS A 77 -5.80 -38.91 33.54
CA LYS A 77 -4.67 -38.53 32.70
C LYS A 77 -4.04 -39.65 31.86
N ASN A 78 -3.45 -39.17 30.75
CA ASN A 78 -2.25 -39.63 30.06
C ASN A 78 -2.29 -40.99 29.36
N GLU A 79 -2.38 -40.95 28.03
CA GLU A 79 -1.52 -41.76 27.17
C GLU A 79 -1.25 -41.00 25.85
N ILE A 80 0.05 -40.81 25.60
CA ILE A 80 0.61 -40.20 24.40
C ILE A 80 0.46 -41.23 23.28
N SER A 81 -0.26 -40.88 22.21
CA SER A 81 -0.04 -41.51 20.90
C SER A 81 -0.02 -40.43 19.82
N GLU A 82 1.18 -40.25 19.27
CA GLU A 82 1.49 -39.34 18.19
C GLU A 82 0.76 -39.77 16.92
N PHE A 83 -0.22 -38.99 16.48
CA PHE A 83 -0.65 -38.98 15.08
C PHE A 83 -0.74 -37.53 14.59
N LYS A 84 0.39 -37.03 14.11
CA LYS A 84 0.47 -35.83 13.27
C LYS A 84 -0.13 -36.14 11.91
N ILE A 85 -1.34 -35.66 11.65
CA ILE A 85 -1.86 -35.51 10.30
C ILE A 85 -2.03 -34.01 10.06
N TYR A 86 -1.08 -33.45 9.32
CA TYR A 86 -1.11 -32.09 8.80
C TYR A 86 -2.29 -31.94 7.83
N SER A 87 -3.19 -30.97 8.05
CA SER A 87 -3.68 -30.04 7.01
C SER A 87 -4.81 -29.12 7.50
N ARG A 88 -4.49 -27.84 7.75
CA ARG A 88 -4.97 -26.62 7.06
C ARG A 88 -4.48 -25.43 7.88
N ASP A 89 -3.81 -24.50 7.20
CA ASP A 89 -2.70 -23.70 7.72
C ASP A 89 -3.06 -22.78 8.91
N ASN A 90 -2.49 -23.07 10.08
CA ASN A 90 -2.48 -22.25 11.29
C ASN A 90 -1.14 -21.51 11.46
N ARG A 91 -0.38 -21.30 10.36
CA ARG A 91 0.97 -20.73 10.40
C ARG A 91 1.02 -19.37 9.73
N ASN A 92 1.34 -18.38 10.57
CA ASN A 92 1.67 -16.98 10.32
C ASN A 92 0.47 -16.00 10.37
N PRO A 93 0.27 -15.26 11.48
CA PRO A 93 -0.54 -14.05 11.43
C PRO A 93 0.19 -13.09 10.49
N TYR A 94 -0.33 -12.88 9.29
CA TYR A 94 0.21 -11.90 8.34
C TYR A 94 0.59 -10.62 9.09
N TYR A 95 1.89 -10.29 9.07
CA TYR A 95 2.35 -9.06 9.68
C TYR A 95 1.60 -7.89 9.03
N PRO A 96 1.22 -6.84 9.78
CA PRO A 96 0.57 -5.65 9.24
C PRO A 96 1.22 -5.14 7.94
N GLU A 97 2.55 -5.17 7.85
CA GLU A 97 3.28 -4.75 6.66
C GLU A 97 2.98 -5.66 5.44
N GLU A 98 3.01 -6.98 5.61
CA GLU A 98 2.76 -7.94 4.53
C GLU A 98 1.35 -7.80 3.94
N ARG A 99 0.34 -7.51 4.78
CA ARG A 99 -1.03 -7.22 4.28
C ARG A 99 -1.07 -5.95 3.47
N PHE A 100 -0.39 -4.90 3.94
CA PHE A 100 -0.32 -3.63 3.24
C PHE A 100 0.39 -3.78 1.88
N TYR A 101 1.50 -4.52 1.84
CA TYR A 101 2.18 -4.85 0.58
C TYR A 101 1.30 -5.68 -0.36
N LYS A 102 0.60 -6.69 0.16
CA LYS A 102 -0.34 -7.49 -0.62
C LYS A 102 -1.48 -6.63 -1.19
N MET A 103 -2.00 -5.69 -0.42
CA MET A 103 -3.05 -4.76 -0.86
C MET A 103 -2.57 -3.89 -2.04
N ILE A 104 -1.36 -3.33 -1.96
CA ILE A 104 -0.76 -2.55 -3.05
C ILE A 104 -0.50 -3.42 -4.28
N THR A 105 0.07 -4.59 -4.07
CA THR A 105 0.31 -5.62 -5.09
C THR A 105 -0.95 -5.96 -5.88
N ASP A 106 -2.03 -6.26 -5.15
CA ASP A 106 -3.31 -6.63 -5.71
C ASP A 106 -3.92 -5.49 -6.54
N LYS A 107 -3.63 -4.24 -6.14
CA LYS A 107 -4.04 -3.04 -6.88
C LYS A 107 -3.23 -2.82 -8.15
N TYR A 108 -1.92 -3.06 -8.15
CA TYR A 108 -1.12 -3.01 -9.39
C TYR A 108 -1.69 -3.95 -10.46
N SER A 109 -1.98 -5.21 -10.10
CA SER A 109 -2.58 -6.17 -11.04
C SER A 109 -3.96 -5.74 -11.56
N GLU A 110 -4.77 -5.09 -10.72
CA GLU A 110 -6.07 -4.53 -11.11
C GLU A 110 -5.90 -3.36 -12.10
N VAL A 111 -4.93 -2.48 -11.84
CA VAL A 111 -4.62 -1.34 -12.70
C VAL A 111 -4.05 -1.79 -14.05
N ASP A 112 -3.20 -2.82 -14.08
CA ASP A 112 -2.69 -3.38 -15.33
C ASP A 112 -3.82 -3.96 -16.20
N GLN A 113 -4.76 -4.67 -15.58
CA GLN A 113 -5.96 -5.16 -16.27
C GLN A 113 -6.82 -4.00 -16.79
N LEU A 114 -6.97 -2.93 -15.99
CA LEU A 114 -7.72 -1.76 -16.39
C LEU A 114 -7.08 -1.04 -17.59
N ILE A 115 -5.75 -0.93 -17.62
CA ILE A 115 -5.01 -0.34 -18.75
C ILE A 115 -5.22 -1.19 -20.01
N GLU A 116 -5.13 -2.52 -19.92
CA GLU A 116 -5.31 -3.39 -21.07
C GLU A 116 -6.77 -3.40 -21.57
N GLN A 117 -7.76 -3.35 -20.67
CA GLN A 117 -9.18 -3.26 -21.02
C GLN A 117 -9.53 -1.98 -21.77
N HIS A 118 -8.87 -0.87 -21.41
CA HIS A 118 -9.08 0.44 -22.00
C HIS A 118 -7.91 0.87 -22.89
N LYS A 119 -7.32 -0.07 -23.63
CA LYS A 119 -6.18 0.19 -24.52
C LYS A 119 -6.55 0.93 -25.80
N ASP A 120 -7.81 0.83 -26.22
CA ASP A 120 -8.32 1.54 -27.39
C ASP A 120 -8.21 3.06 -27.16
N GLN A 121 -7.57 3.76 -28.10
CA GLN A 121 -7.40 5.21 -28.05
C GLN A 121 -8.74 5.97 -28.08
N ASN A 122 -9.79 5.33 -28.62
CA ASN A 122 -11.13 5.90 -28.65
C ASN A 122 -11.95 5.60 -27.38
N ASP A 123 -11.39 4.86 -26.42
CA ASP A 123 -12.05 4.65 -25.14
C ASP A 123 -12.18 5.96 -24.36
N LYS A 124 -13.30 6.13 -23.66
CA LYS A 124 -13.60 7.32 -22.87
C LYS A 124 -12.48 7.70 -21.87
N LEU A 125 -11.80 6.71 -21.28
CA LEU A 125 -10.72 6.95 -20.32
C LEU A 125 -9.44 7.42 -21.02
N GLN A 126 -9.12 6.85 -22.17
CA GLN A 126 -7.97 7.28 -22.98
C GLN A 126 -8.16 8.67 -23.55
N LEU A 127 -9.38 8.97 -24.01
CA LEU A 127 -9.74 10.34 -24.40
C LEU A 127 -9.54 11.27 -23.20
N ARG A 128 -10.07 10.91 -22.02
CA ARG A 128 -9.91 11.75 -20.81
C ARG A 128 -8.45 11.99 -20.43
N LEU A 129 -7.58 11.00 -20.60
CA LEU A 129 -6.13 11.12 -20.35
C LEU A 129 -5.46 12.13 -21.28
N ASN A 130 -5.92 12.23 -22.52
CA ASN A 130 -5.32 13.05 -23.56
C ASN A 130 -5.88 14.49 -23.64
N TYR A 131 -7.02 14.77 -22.99
CA TYR A 131 -7.66 16.09 -23.04
C TYR A 131 -7.50 16.88 -21.74
N LEU A 132 -6.92 18.07 -21.86
CA LEU A 132 -6.91 19.09 -20.82
C LEU A 132 -8.32 19.64 -20.62
N GLN A 133 -8.84 19.61 -19.39
CA GLN A 133 -10.04 20.36 -19.04
C GLN A 133 -9.72 21.85 -18.88
N CYS A 134 -10.49 22.70 -19.56
CA CYS A 134 -10.39 24.15 -19.42
C CYS A 134 -11.01 24.68 -18.11
N THR A 135 -11.85 23.88 -17.45
CA THR A 135 -12.57 24.28 -16.23
C THR A 135 -12.36 23.26 -15.12
N SER A 136 -11.77 23.68 -14.00
CA SER A 136 -11.60 22.82 -12.83
C SER A 136 -12.90 22.70 -12.02
N ASN A 137 -13.22 21.50 -11.56
CA ASN A 137 -14.33 21.28 -10.63
C ASN A 137 -13.87 21.56 -9.19
N LEU A 138 -14.15 22.76 -8.68
CA LEU A 138 -13.72 23.20 -7.34
C LEU A 138 -14.70 22.87 -6.21
N LYS A 139 -15.58 21.88 -6.42
CA LYS A 139 -16.65 21.58 -5.47
C LYS A 139 -16.11 21.05 -4.13
N LEU A 140 -14.99 20.33 -4.12
CA LEU A 140 -14.38 19.83 -2.89
C LEU A 140 -13.81 21.00 -2.07
N SER A 141 -12.99 21.86 -2.67
CA SER A 141 -12.48 23.07 -1.99
C SER A 141 -13.61 23.98 -1.53
N ASP A 142 -14.68 24.14 -2.30
CA ASP A 142 -15.86 24.90 -1.89
C ASP A 142 -16.48 24.34 -0.59
N MET A 143 -16.61 23.02 -0.45
CA MET A 143 -17.20 22.41 0.75
C MET A 143 -16.27 22.48 1.95
N LEU A 144 -14.96 22.33 1.75
CA LEU A 144 -13.97 22.43 2.82
C LEU A 144 -13.84 23.89 3.31
N SER A 145 -13.82 24.87 2.40
CA SER A 145 -13.61 26.29 2.72
C SER A 145 -14.84 26.98 3.32
N ARG A 146 -16.07 26.68 2.87
CA ARG A 146 -17.30 27.35 3.36
C ARG A 146 -17.54 27.21 4.86
N ASN A 147 -16.94 26.20 5.50
CA ASN A 147 -17.08 25.98 6.93
C ASN A 147 -16.09 26.83 7.76
N SER A 148 -14.98 27.29 7.18
CA SER A 148 -13.98 28.13 7.85
C SER A 148 -13.87 29.48 7.14
N ASN A 149 -14.37 30.55 7.76
CA ASN A 149 -14.20 31.91 7.25
C ASN A 149 -13.20 32.69 8.12
N ASN A 150 -12.77 33.85 7.64
CA ASN A 150 -11.87 34.73 8.41
C ASN A 150 -12.47 35.22 9.75
N THR A 151 -13.79 35.06 9.94
CA THR A 151 -14.50 35.51 11.14
C THR A 151 -14.73 34.41 12.17
N HIS A 152 -14.97 33.17 11.73
CA HIS A 152 -15.28 32.04 12.62
C HIS A 152 -14.71 30.75 12.05
N HIS A 153 -14.23 29.90 12.93
CA HIS A 153 -13.83 28.53 12.59
C HIS A 153 -14.99 27.57 12.82
N LYS A 154 -15.30 26.73 11.82
CA LYS A 154 -16.20 25.58 11.95
C LYS A 154 -15.61 24.40 11.19
N LEU A 155 -15.95 23.21 11.66
CA LEU A 155 -15.48 21.98 11.06
C LEU A 155 -16.36 21.55 9.89
N CYS A 156 -15.70 21.16 8.79
CA CYS A 156 -16.29 20.37 7.74
C CYS A 156 -16.35 18.90 8.17
N VAL A 157 -17.44 18.22 7.85
CA VAL A 157 -17.68 16.84 8.29
C VAL A 157 -17.70 15.90 7.10
N ILE A 158 -16.85 14.86 7.14
CA ILE A 158 -16.62 13.92 6.04
C ILE A 158 -17.06 12.51 6.44
N ALA A 159 -17.85 11.85 5.58
CA ALA A 159 -18.21 10.45 5.74
C ALA A 159 -17.28 9.54 4.91
N ASP A 160 -16.57 8.62 5.56
CA ASP A 160 -15.82 7.53 4.90
C ASP A 160 -16.73 6.32 4.68
N MET A 161 -17.49 6.35 3.58
CA MET A 161 -18.45 5.33 3.21
C MET A 161 -17.72 4.08 2.69
N LYS A 162 -17.62 3.06 3.53
CA LYS A 162 -16.98 1.77 3.25
C LYS A 162 -17.77 0.61 3.82
N ARG A 163 -17.77 -0.53 3.12
CA ARG A 163 -18.43 -1.75 3.60
C ARG A 163 -17.58 -2.49 4.62
N ARG A 164 -16.26 -2.51 4.40
CA ARG A 164 -15.29 -3.12 5.32
C ARG A 164 -14.00 -2.29 5.40
N THR A 165 -13.14 -2.64 6.34
CA THR A 165 -11.82 -2.02 6.52
C THR A 165 -10.73 -3.11 6.64
N PRO A 166 -9.57 -2.95 5.97
CA PRO A 166 -8.46 -3.90 6.10
C PRO A 166 -7.68 -3.71 7.41
N THR A 167 -7.94 -2.61 8.11
CA THR A 167 -7.42 -2.32 9.45
C THR A 167 -7.92 -3.35 10.45
N HIS A 168 -7.06 -4.32 10.78
CA HIS A 168 -7.40 -5.36 11.75
C HIS A 168 -7.47 -4.74 13.15
N ASN A 169 -8.69 -4.64 13.69
CA ASN A 169 -8.88 -4.47 15.12
C ASN A 169 -9.28 -5.84 15.69
N PRO A 170 -8.45 -6.48 16.53
CA PRO A 170 -8.80 -7.77 17.15
C PRO A 170 -10.14 -7.74 17.91
N ARG A 171 -10.63 -6.53 18.26
CA ARG A 171 -11.83 -6.28 19.05
C ARG A 171 -13.08 -5.93 18.22
N CYS A 172 -12.99 -5.79 16.90
CA CYS A 172 -14.13 -5.42 16.06
C CYS A 172 -14.15 -6.23 14.76
N ASP A 173 -15.35 -6.54 14.26
CA ASP A 173 -15.50 -7.01 12.89
C ASP A 173 -14.92 -5.95 11.92
N ASN A 174 -14.32 -6.43 10.84
CA ASN A 174 -13.80 -5.59 9.77
C ASN A 174 -14.94 -4.95 8.95
N ASN A 175 -16.18 -5.45 9.08
CA ASN A 175 -17.36 -4.82 8.50
C ASN A 175 -17.68 -3.48 9.17
N VAL A 176 -18.05 -2.49 8.36
CA VAL A 176 -18.35 -1.12 8.81
C VAL A 176 -19.81 -0.81 8.48
N LEU A 177 -20.12 -0.56 7.21
CA LEU A 177 -21.49 -0.31 6.77
C LEU A 177 -22.02 -1.50 5.96
N SER A 178 -23.29 -1.85 6.18
CA SER A 178 -24.00 -2.80 5.34
C SER A 178 -24.99 -2.03 4.47
N TYR A 179 -24.77 -2.02 3.16
CA TYR A 179 -25.69 -1.39 2.21
C TYR A 179 -25.61 -2.02 0.82
N THR A 180 -26.77 -2.11 0.18
CA THR A 180 -26.96 -2.58 -1.20
C THR A 180 -26.94 -1.42 -2.19
N ASP A 181 -27.54 -0.27 -1.84
CA ASP A 181 -27.53 0.95 -2.65
C ASP A 181 -26.71 2.06 -1.98
N ALA A 182 -25.54 2.36 -2.57
CA ALA A 182 -24.67 3.45 -2.15
C ALA A 182 -25.33 4.83 -2.30
N GLY A 183 -26.25 5.00 -3.26
CA GLY A 183 -26.93 6.25 -3.53
C GLY A 183 -27.92 6.65 -2.44
N GLU A 184 -28.68 5.68 -1.90
CA GLU A 184 -29.59 5.92 -0.77
C GLU A 184 -28.81 6.28 0.50
N VAL A 185 -27.72 5.55 0.79
CA VAL A 185 -26.85 5.86 1.93
C VAL A 185 -26.26 7.26 1.81
N ALA A 186 -25.82 7.67 0.62
CA ALA A 186 -25.29 9.01 0.40
C ALA A 186 -26.34 10.11 0.59
N LEU A 187 -27.61 9.88 0.18
CA LEU A 187 -28.70 10.81 0.46
C LEU A 187 -28.96 10.95 1.96
N ASN A 188 -28.94 9.84 2.69
CA ASN A 188 -29.09 9.86 4.15
C ASN A 188 -27.93 10.64 4.79
N MET A 189 -26.68 10.40 4.37
CA MET A 189 -25.53 11.18 4.84
C MET A 189 -25.67 12.67 4.52
N ALA A 190 -26.15 13.03 3.33
CA ALA A 190 -26.43 14.42 2.98
C ALA A 190 -27.49 15.04 3.90
N SER A 191 -28.56 14.30 4.21
CA SER A 191 -29.63 14.76 5.11
C SER A 191 -29.18 14.96 6.57
N VAL A 192 -28.21 14.17 7.02
CA VAL A 192 -27.56 14.31 8.33
C VAL A 192 -26.63 15.53 8.40
N GLY A 193 -26.20 16.06 7.25
CA GLY A 193 -25.36 17.27 7.18
C GLY A 193 -23.88 17.01 6.92
N PHE A 194 -23.52 15.85 6.35
CA PHE A 194 -22.17 15.62 5.84
C PHE A 194 -21.87 16.52 4.64
N ASP A 195 -20.70 17.17 4.65
CA ASP A 195 -20.29 18.11 3.61
C ASP A 195 -19.53 17.41 2.45
N VAL A 196 -18.84 16.30 2.77
CA VAL A 196 -18.06 15.49 1.83
C VAL A 196 -18.31 14.01 2.10
N ILE A 197 -18.42 13.22 1.04
CA ILE A 197 -18.59 11.77 1.11
C ILE A 197 -17.43 11.11 0.36
N PHE A 198 -16.62 10.34 1.07
CA PHE A 198 -15.62 9.48 0.48
C PHE A 198 -16.27 8.15 0.12
N VAL A 199 -16.27 7.83 -1.17
CA VAL A 199 -16.81 6.58 -1.70
C VAL A 199 -15.66 5.63 -1.95
N ASN A 200 -15.57 4.55 -1.18
CA ASN A 200 -14.54 3.54 -1.37
C ASN A 200 -14.92 2.65 -2.56
N VAL A 201 -14.05 2.56 -3.56
CA VAL A 201 -14.29 1.76 -4.78
C VAL A 201 -13.46 0.47 -4.85
N ASP A 202 -12.50 0.29 -3.94
CA ASP A 202 -11.71 -0.94 -3.83
C ASP A 202 -12.57 -2.12 -3.36
N GLN A 203 -12.78 -3.07 -4.26
CA GLN A 203 -13.60 -4.26 -4.01
C GLN A 203 -12.94 -5.25 -3.06
N LYS A 204 -11.62 -5.47 -3.19
CA LYS A 204 -10.91 -6.51 -2.43
C LYS A 204 -10.80 -6.11 -0.95
N ASN A 205 -10.37 -4.89 -0.68
CA ASN A 205 -9.98 -4.47 0.67
C ASN A 205 -11.09 -3.74 1.43
N TYR A 206 -11.93 -2.97 0.72
CA TYR A 206 -12.98 -2.14 1.33
C TYR A 206 -14.40 -2.57 0.95
N GLY A 207 -14.53 -3.58 0.08
CA GLY A 207 -15.83 -4.07 -0.39
C GLY A 207 -16.58 -3.04 -1.22
N GLY A 208 -15.86 -2.10 -1.84
CA GLY A 208 -16.38 -1.07 -2.72
C GLY A 208 -16.67 -1.58 -4.13
N HIS A 209 -17.24 -0.71 -4.96
CA HIS A 209 -17.36 -0.95 -6.39
C HIS A 209 -17.39 0.38 -7.16
N ILE A 210 -16.82 0.44 -8.37
CA ILE A 210 -16.79 1.68 -9.16
C ILE A 210 -18.19 2.26 -9.45
N ASN A 211 -19.17 1.38 -9.70
CA ASN A 211 -20.59 1.77 -9.85
C ASN A 211 -21.19 2.47 -8.63
N ASP A 212 -20.66 2.27 -7.42
CA ASP A 212 -21.15 2.99 -6.24
C ASP A 212 -20.95 4.49 -6.41
N LEU A 213 -19.84 4.91 -7.02
CA LEU A 213 -19.52 6.32 -7.30
C LEU A 213 -20.59 6.95 -8.21
N ASN A 214 -20.98 6.24 -9.28
CA ASN A 214 -22.04 6.70 -10.19
C ASN A 214 -23.41 6.75 -9.50
N LYS A 215 -23.78 5.72 -8.72
CA LYS A 215 -25.06 5.69 -7.97
C LYS A 215 -25.16 6.84 -6.96
N VAL A 216 -24.07 7.13 -6.27
CA VAL A 216 -23.96 8.26 -5.34
C VAL A 216 -24.17 9.57 -6.08
N PHE A 217 -23.46 9.79 -7.21
CA PHE A 217 -23.64 10.99 -8.00
C PHE A 217 -25.07 11.17 -8.53
N LEU A 218 -25.68 10.13 -9.10
CA LEU A 218 -27.04 10.17 -9.66
C LEU A 218 -28.12 10.49 -8.61
N ASN A 219 -27.90 10.11 -7.37
CA ASN A 219 -28.81 10.44 -6.28
C ASN A 219 -28.55 11.84 -5.72
N LEU A 220 -27.29 12.17 -5.42
CA LEU A 220 -26.93 13.48 -4.85
C LEU A 220 -27.16 14.66 -5.79
N ARG A 221 -27.08 14.45 -7.12
CA ARG A 221 -27.37 15.52 -8.10
C ARG A 221 -28.80 16.07 -7.98
N LYS A 222 -29.74 15.30 -7.41
CA LYS A 222 -31.14 15.72 -7.19
C LYS A 222 -31.24 16.89 -6.20
N LEU A 223 -30.28 17.03 -5.29
CA LEU A 223 -30.20 18.14 -4.31
C LEU A 223 -29.66 19.45 -4.92
N GLY A 224 -29.15 19.41 -6.16
CA GLY A 224 -28.50 20.54 -6.80
C GLY A 224 -27.04 20.74 -6.35
N ARG A 225 -26.25 21.46 -7.17
CA ARG A 225 -24.80 21.62 -6.94
C ARG A 225 -24.49 22.36 -5.64
N THR A 226 -25.34 23.29 -5.20
CA THR A 226 -25.09 24.11 -4.00
C THR A 226 -25.28 23.32 -2.70
N GLN A 227 -26.30 22.48 -2.64
CA GLN A 227 -26.68 21.75 -1.41
C GLN A 227 -26.04 20.37 -1.32
N ARG A 228 -25.74 19.71 -2.45
CA ARG A 228 -25.17 18.36 -2.41
C ARG A 228 -23.76 18.35 -1.77
N PRO A 229 -23.38 17.29 -1.04
CA PRO A 229 -22.01 17.07 -0.60
C PRO A 229 -21.04 16.91 -1.78
N ALA A 230 -19.75 17.16 -1.54
CA ALA A 230 -18.69 16.79 -2.49
C ALA A 230 -18.46 15.28 -2.47
N ILE A 231 -18.22 14.68 -3.63
CA ILE A 231 -18.01 13.23 -3.79
C ILE A 231 -16.54 12.98 -4.08
N VAL A 232 -15.85 12.24 -3.23
CA VAL A 232 -14.44 11.92 -3.42
C VAL A 232 -14.27 10.44 -3.62
N MET A 233 -13.59 10.05 -4.70
CA MET A 233 -13.23 8.66 -4.92
C MET A 233 -12.07 8.28 -4.00
N LYS A 234 -12.29 7.29 -3.14
CA LYS A 234 -11.27 6.73 -2.27
C LYS A 234 -10.86 5.35 -2.78
N ASP A 235 -9.63 5.26 -3.25
CA ASP A 235 -8.97 4.03 -3.67
C ASP A 235 -7.46 4.17 -3.44
N ILE A 236 -6.71 3.11 -3.66
CA ILE A 236 -5.26 3.16 -3.87
C ILE A 236 -5.04 3.53 -5.34
N ILE A 237 -4.83 4.82 -5.58
CA ILE A 237 -4.55 5.35 -6.92
C ILE A 237 -3.06 5.21 -7.19
N LEU A 238 -2.73 4.48 -8.25
CA LEU A 238 -1.36 4.19 -8.71
C LEU A 238 -1.10 4.73 -10.12
N HIS A 239 -2.15 4.96 -10.92
CA HIS A 239 -2.04 5.36 -12.32
C HIS A 239 -3.08 6.42 -12.72
N PRO A 240 -2.75 7.35 -13.65
CA PRO A 240 -3.68 8.38 -14.12
C PRO A 240 -5.03 7.85 -14.67
N ILE A 241 -5.05 6.62 -15.19
CA ILE A 241 -6.29 6.00 -15.70
C ILE A 241 -7.38 5.87 -14.62
N GLN A 242 -7.00 5.69 -13.35
CA GLN A 242 -7.95 5.66 -12.24
C GLN A 242 -8.51 7.06 -11.95
N ILE A 243 -7.71 8.11 -12.14
CA ILE A 243 -8.17 9.50 -12.05
C ILE A 243 -9.17 9.76 -13.19
N ALA A 244 -8.90 9.26 -14.40
CA ALA A 244 -9.84 9.33 -15.52
C ALA A 244 -11.16 8.62 -15.19
N GLN A 245 -11.13 7.45 -14.54
CA GLN A 245 -12.35 6.78 -14.06
C GLN A 245 -13.13 7.64 -13.07
N ALA A 246 -12.44 8.28 -12.11
CA ALA A 246 -13.08 9.16 -11.14
C ALA A 246 -13.83 10.31 -11.82
N VAL A 247 -13.21 10.93 -12.83
CA VAL A 247 -13.79 12.04 -13.60
C VAL A 247 -14.99 11.56 -14.42
N GLU A 248 -14.88 10.42 -15.11
CA GLU A 248 -16.00 9.84 -15.86
C GLU A 248 -17.19 9.49 -14.95
N MET A 249 -16.92 9.06 -13.72
CA MET A 249 -17.94 8.80 -12.70
C MET A 249 -18.40 10.05 -11.94
N ARG A 250 -17.96 11.24 -12.36
CA ARG A 250 -18.35 12.55 -11.80
C ARG A 250 -17.97 12.75 -10.32
N ALA A 251 -16.84 12.19 -9.90
CA ALA A 251 -16.23 12.57 -8.63
C ALA A 251 -15.78 14.04 -8.66
N ASP A 252 -15.88 14.70 -7.51
CA ASP A 252 -15.35 16.04 -7.27
C ASP A 252 -13.88 16.03 -6.83
N GLY A 253 -13.40 14.89 -6.32
CA GLY A 253 -12.00 14.74 -5.95
C GLY A 253 -11.53 13.29 -5.86
N VAL A 254 -10.21 13.13 -5.66
CA VAL A 254 -9.53 11.85 -5.45
C VAL A 254 -8.56 11.93 -4.27
N ILE A 255 -8.21 10.78 -3.68
CA ILE A 255 -7.20 10.69 -2.62
C ILE A 255 -5.91 10.08 -3.18
N LEU A 256 -4.78 10.77 -3.00
CA LEU A 256 -3.45 10.33 -3.39
C LEU A 256 -2.62 10.06 -2.13
N ASN A 257 -2.07 8.86 -2.00
CA ASN A 257 -1.30 8.49 -0.81
C ASN A 257 0.19 8.79 -0.99
N ALA A 258 0.73 9.71 -0.19
CA ALA A 258 2.12 10.14 -0.29
C ALA A 258 3.11 8.99 -0.04
N ALA A 259 2.83 8.14 0.95
CA ALA A 259 3.70 7.02 1.33
C ALA A 259 3.74 5.90 0.27
N ILE A 260 2.65 5.72 -0.48
CA ILE A 260 2.58 4.71 -1.55
C ILE A 260 3.21 5.24 -2.84
N LEU A 261 2.94 6.50 -3.19
CA LEU A 261 3.29 7.05 -4.50
C LEU A 261 4.73 7.53 -4.60
N GLY A 262 5.32 8.00 -3.50
CA GLY A 262 6.68 8.55 -3.49
C GLY A 262 6.86 9.60 -4.60
N ASN A 263 7.73 9.31 -5.57
CA ASN A 263 8.06 10.24 -6.66
C ASN A 263 6.92 10.41 -7.68
N ALA A 264 6.04 9.42 -7.85
CA ALA A 264 4.90 9.50 -8.79
C ALA A 264 3.81 10.48 -8.33
N LEU A 265 3.89 10.96 -7.08
CA LEU A 265 2.90 11.85 -6.49
C LEU A 265 2.74 13.16 -7.29
N LYS A 266 3.84 13.72 -7.80
CA LYS A 266 3.83 14.95 -8.62
C LYS A 266 3.12 14.75 -9.97
N ASP A 267 3.37 13.62 -10.62
CA ASP A 267 2.78 13.30 -11.92
C ASP A 267 1.27 13.04 -11.80
N LEU A 268 0.85 12.40 -10.71
CA LEU A 268 -0.58 12.19 -10.42
C LEU A 268 -1.29 13.49 -10.03
N LEU A 269 -0.64 14.40 -9.29
CA LEU A 269 -1.18 15.74 -9.06
C LEU A 269 -1.36 16.49 -10.40
N THR A 270 -0.35 16.44 -11.28
CA THR A 270 -0.41 17.04 -12.61
C THR A 270 -1.56 16.45 -13.44
N SER A 271 -1.78 15.14 -13.32
CA SER A 271 -2.91 14.45 -13.96
C SER A 271 -4.26 14.94 -13.41
N CYS A 272 -4.39 15.13 -12.10
CA CYS A 272 -5.60 15.69 -11.49
C CYS A 272 -5.89 17.11 -12.02
N ILE A 273 -4.87 17.97 -12.06
CA ILE A 273 -4.97 19.33 -12.61
C ILE A 273 -5.40 19.29 -14.08
N THR A 274 -4.76 18.43 -14.88
CA THR A 274 -5.05 18.28 -16.32
C THR A 274 -6.50 17.84 -16.56
N MET A 275 -7.02 16.94 -15.74
CA MET A 275 -8.40 16.45 -15.87
C MET A 275 -9.44 17.30 -15.14
N GLY A 276 -9.02 18.38 -14.46
CA GLY A 276 -9.92 19.31 -13.77
C GLY A 276 -10.55 18.75 -12.48
N ILE A 277 -9.91 17.79 -11.81
CA ILE A 277 -10.37 17.18 -10.56
C ILE A 277 -9.44 17.51 -9.39
N GLU A 278 -9.99 17.67 -8.19
CA GLU A 278 -9.21 18.03 -7.01
C GLU A 278 -8.54 16.82 -6.36
N ALA A 279 -7.33 17.01 -5.84
CA ALA A 279 -6.60 15.96 -5.14
C ALA A 279 -6.49 16.26 -3.65
N ILE A 280 -6.76 15.26 -2.82
CA ILE A 280 -6.43 15.23 -1.39
C ILE A 280 -5.19 14.37 -1.23
N VAL A 281 -4.12 14.90 -0.62
CA VAL A 281 -2.97 14.08 -0.28
C VAL A 281 -3.14 13.45 1.10
N GLU A 282 -3.07 12.13 1.18
CA GLU A 282 -3.03 11.40 2.44
C GLU A 282 -1.59 11.32 2.94
N VAL A 283 -1.35 11.84 4.15
CA VAL A 283 -0.03 11.91 4.79
C VAL A 283 -0.05 11.23 6.15
N HIS A 284 1.08 10.63 6.52
CA HIS A 284 1.25 9.91 7.79
C HIS A 284 2.41 10.47 8.64
N THR A 285 3.32 11.24 8.04
CA THR A 285 4.47 11.83 8.71
C THR A 285 4.60 13.32 8.37
N THR A 286 5.39 14.05 9.17
CA THR A 286 5.75 15.46 8.88
C THR A 286 6.55 15.58 7.58
N ALA A 287 7.41 14.61 7.27
CA ALA A 287 8.16 14.55 6.03
C ALA A 287 7.23 14.41 4.80
N ASP A 288 6.21 13.54 4.87
CA ASP A 288 5.20 13.42 3.81
C ASP A 288 4.46 14.74 3.59
N ALA A 289 4.10 15.41 4.69
CA ALA A 289 3.37 16.67 4.66
C ALA A 289 4.19 17.80 4.02
N LEU A 290 5.44 17.97 4.43
CA LEU A 290 6.35 18.98 3.87
C LEU A 290 6.62 18.74 2.39
N ARG A 291 6.98 17.50 2.01
CA ARG A 291 7.20 17.13 0.60
C ARG A 291 5.96 17.39 -0.25
N SER A 292 4.78 17.05 0.26
CA SER A 292 3.52 17.26 -0.48
C SER A 292 3.20 18.75 -0.63
N ALA A 293 3.53 19.57 0.37
CA ALA A 293 3.41 21.03 0.27
C ALA A 293 4.36 21.61 -0.80
N GLU A 294 5.61 21.13 -0.88
CA GLU A 294 6.57 21.54 -1.92
C GLU A 294 6.10 21.18 -3.34
N ILE A 295 5.41 20.04 -3.50
CA ILE A 295 4.83 19.62 -4.77
C ILE A 295 3.65 20.52 -5.19
N GLY A 296 3.01 21.22 -4.24
CA GLY A 296 1.92 22.16 -4.49
C GLY A 296 0.53 21.65 -4.09
N PHE A 297 0.44 20.65 -3.20
CA PHE A 297 -0.86 20.25 -2.66
C PHE A 297 -1.45 21.34 -1.74
N THR A 298 -2.77 21.49 -1.79
CA THR A 298 -3.53 22.41 -0.93
C THR A 298 -4.42 21.69 0.08
N ASN A 299 -4.87 20.46 -0.24
CA ASN A 299 -5.76 19.66 0.59
C ASN A 299 -5.02 18.46 1.19
N PHE A 300 -4.87 18.43 2.52
CA PHE A 300 -4.09 17.43 3.25
C PHE A 300 -5.00 16.63 4.17
N MET A 301 -5.02 15.32 3.98
CA MET A 301 -5.63 14.39 4.93
C MET A 301 -4.55 13.74 5.80
N ILE A 302 -4.55 14.09 7.07
CA ILE A 302 -3.65 13.54 8.07
C ILE A 302 -4.31 12.31 8.68
N ASN A 303 -3.81 11.12 8.30
CA ASN A 303 -4.35 9.88 8.82
C ASN A 303 -3.58 9.40 10.05
N GLN A 304 -4.24 9.46 11.20
CA GLN A 304 -3.75 9.08 12.52
C GLN A 304 -3.52 7.57 12.64
N TRP A 305 -4.12 6.76 11.77
CA TRP A 305 -3.87 5.33 11.72
C TRP A 305 -2.72 5.02 10.78
N ASP A 306 -1.62 4.50 11.34
CA ASP A 306 -0.55 3.89 10.56
C ASP A 306 -1.01 2.52 10.08
N ARG A 307 -1.22 2.39 8.76
CA ARG A 307 -1.68 1.14 8.14
C ARG A 307 -0.56 0.11 7.97
N ILE A 308 0.69 0.56 7.93
CA ILE A 308 1.86 -0.32 7.80
C ILE A 308 2.06 -1.04 9.13
N LYS A 309 2.08 -0.29 10.24
CA LYS A 309 2.28 -0.86 11.59
C LYS A 309 0.97 -1.29 12.28
N ASN A 310 -0.16 -0.91 11.71
CA ASN A 310 -1.50 -1.07 12.30
C ASN A 310 -1.64 -0.42 13.70
N ILE A 311 -1.07 0.77 13.88
CA ILE A 311 -1.07 1.52 15.14
C ILE A 311 -1.81 2.85 14.97
N LEU A 312 -2.64 3.22 15.95
CA LEU A 312 -3.25 4.53 16.05
C LEU A 312 -2.33 5.50 16.80
N TYR A 313 -2.11 6.68 16.23
CA TYR A 313 -1.38 7.79 16.83
C TYR A 313 -2.32 9.01 17.02
N PRO A 314 -3.01 9.13 18.18
CA PRO A 314 -4.08 10.12 18.39
C PRO A 314 -3.68 11.60 18.35
N THR A 315 -2.39 11.92 18.43
CA THR A 315 -1.85 13.29 18.39
C THR A 315 -1.25 13.65 17.03
N ARG A 316 -1.15 12.71 16.09
CA ARG A 316 -0.46 12.90 14.80
C ARG A 316 -1.01 14.08 14.01
N ALA A 317 -2.33 14.28 14.02
CA ALA A 317 -2.94 15.41 13.32
C ALA A 317 -2.51 16.76 13.90
N LEU A 318 -2.34 16.84 15.22
CA LEU A 318 -1.89 18.04 15.92
C LEU A 318 -0.42 18.36 15.59
N GLU A 319 0.43 17.33 15.54
CA GLU A 319 1.86 17.46 15.22
C GLU A 319 2.08 17.89 13.76
N ILE A 320 1.43 17.22 12.81
CA ILE A 320 1.61 17.50 11.38
C ILE A 320 0.99 18.86 11.01
N LYS A 321 -0.06 19.32 11.69
CA LYS A 321 -0.64 20.64 11.46
C LYS A 321 0.39 21.77 11.66
N GLU A 322 1.35 21.61 12.57
CA GLU A 322 2.34 22.65 12.88
C GLU A 322 3.32 22.92 11.76
N VAL A 323 3.68 21.89 11.00
CA VAL A 323 4.64 22.02 9.89
C VAL A 323 3.97 22.41 8.58
N LEU A 324 2.65 22.33 8.50
CA LEU A 324 1.89 22.66 7.30
C LEU A 324 1.73 24.18 7.14
N PRO A 325 1.77 24.68 5.90
CA PRO A 325 1.59 26.10 5.62
C PRO A 325 0.15 26.55 5.90
N GLU A 326 -0.05 27.85 6.15
CA GLU A 326 -1.38 28.38 6.55
C GLU A 326 -2.46 28.26 5.47
N TYR A 327 -2.07 28.20 4.19
CA TYR A 327 -3.00 27.96 3.09
C TYR A 327 -3.50 26.51 3.01
N ALA A 328 -2.84 25.57 3.71
CA ALA A 328 -3.19 24.17 3.66
C ALA A 328 -4.52 23.92 4.37
N THR A 329 -5.46 23.34 3.63
CA THR A 329 -6.69 22.79 4.19
C THR A 329 -6.40 21.42 4.76
N THR A 330 -6.75 21.23 6.03
CA THR A 330 -6.34 20.09 6.84
C THR A 330 -7.53 19.24 7.28
N ILE A 331 -7.45 17.95 7.01
CA ILE A 331 -8.47 16.95 7.30
C ILE A 331 -7.87 15.93 8.26
N ALA A 332 -8.43 15.78 9.45
CA ALA A 332 -8.03 14.72 10.37
C ALA A 332 -8.85 13.45 10.12
N ALA A 333 -8.17 12.31 10.00
CA ALA A 333 -8.78 11.01 9.78
C ALA A 333 -8.18 9.94 10.71
N GLY A 334 -8.97 8.91 11.02
CA GLY A 334 -8.53 7.76 11.81
C GLY A 334 -8.69 7.95 13.33
N GLY A 335 -9.41 7.02 13.96
CA GLY A 335 -9.54 6.94 15.41
C GLY A 335 -10.42 7.99 16.09
N ILE A 336 -11.12 8.83 15.32
CA ILE A 336 -12.00 9.89 15.84
C ILE A 336 -13.39 9.29 16.10
N MET A 337 -13.78 9.24 17.37
CA MET A 337 -15.01 8.61 17.88
C MET A 337 -15.80 9.53 18.81
N THR A 338 -15.13 10.42 19.55
CA THR A 338 -15.77 11.25 20.60
C THR A 338 -15.76 12.74 20.25
N MET A 339 -16.66 13.51 20.88
CA MET A 339 -16.73 14.95 20.69
C MET A 339 -15.51 15.67 21.30
N GLU A 340 -14.92 15.12 22.36
CA GLU A 340 -13.66 15.63 22.95
C GLU A 340 -12.51 15.58 21.94
N GLN A 341 -12.36 14.47 21.20
CA GLN A 341 -11.33 14.36 20.15
C GLN A 341 -11.58 15.38 19.03
N VAL A 342 -12.84 15.56 18.63
CA VAL A 342 -13.22 16.57 17.63
C VAL A 342 -12.91 17.98 18.15
N HIS A 343 -13.24 18.27 19.41
CA HIS A 343 -12.98 19.54 20.06
C HIS A 343 -11.48 19.87 20.09
N MET A 344 -10.66 18.89 20.46
CA MET A 344 -9.20 19.01 20.46
C MET A 344 -8.64 19.34 19.07
N LEU A 345 -9.12 18.66 18.03
CA LEU A 345 -8.73 18.92 16.64
C LEU A 345 -9.20 20.31 16.17
N ALA A 346 -10.39 20.72 16.57
CA ALA A 346 -10.98 22.01 16.23
C ALA A 346 -10.18 23.18 16.84
N LEU A 347 -9.77 23.06 18.12
CA LEU A 347 -8.89 24.02 18.79
C LEU A 347 -7.51 24.14 18.14
N ALA A 348 -7.01 23.05 17.55
CA ALA A 348 -5.77 23.06 16.79
C ALA A 348 -5.91 23.68 15.39
N GLY A 349 -7.12 24.11 15.00
CA GLY A 349 -7.37 24.74 13.70
C GLY A 349 -7.39 23.75 12.53
N ILE A 350 -7.71 22.48 12.77
CA ILE A 350 -8.04 21.52 11.72
C ILE A 350 -9.34 21.94 11.03
N ASP A 351 -9.41 21.82 9.70
CA ASP A 351 -10.53 22.31 8.89
C ASP A 351 -11.66 21.28 8.74
N ALA A 352 -11.31 19.99 8.70
CA ALA A 352 -12.29 18.92 8.56
C ALA A 352 -11.97 17.66 9.37
N VAL A 353 -13.01 16.90 9.71
CA VAL A 353 -12.89 15.61 10.40
C VAL A 353 -13.57 14.51 9.59
N CYS A 354 -12.88 13.37 9.45
CA CYS A 354 -13.33 12.25 8.65
C CYS A 354 -13.75 11.06 9.53
N PHE A 355 -15.01 10.65 9.39
CA PHE A 355 -15.63 9.61 10.18
C PHE A 355 -15.83 8.34 9.35
N GLY A 356 -15.22 7.23 9.77
CA GLY A 356 -15.42 5.91 9.16
C GLY A 356 -16.14 4.96 10.11
N ARG A 357 -15.43 4.41 11.09
CA ARG A 357 -16.02 3.50 12.09
C ARG A 357 -17.10 4.17 12.97
N ARG A 358 -17.01 5.49 13.16
CA ARG A 358 -18.01 6.27 13.87
C ARG A 358 -19.40 6.23 13.21
N LEU A 359 -19.48 5.96 11.90
CA LEU A 359 -20.73 5.92 11.13
C LEU A 359 -21.64 4.73 11.48
N VAL A 360 -21.13 3.72 12.20
CA VAL A 360 -21.90 2.51 12.56
C VAL A 360 -22.84 2.76 13.74
N TYR A 361 -22.62 3.83 14.48
CA TYR A 361 -23.30 4.10 15.73
C TYR A 361 -24.69 4.74 15.48
N PRO A 362 -25.69 4.45 16.32
CA PRO A 362 -27.06 4.92 16.11
C PRO A 362 -27.22 6.43 16.33
N ASP A 363 -26.36 7.04 17.15
CA ASP A 363 -26.39 8.46 17.54
C ASP A 363 -25.66 9.38 16.54
N VAL A 364 -25.28 8.87 15.36
CA VAL A 364 -24.56 9.65 14.33
C VAL A 364 -25.27 10.96 13.99
N PRO A 365 -26.60 11.02 13.78
CA PRO A 365 -27.26 12.30 13.48
C PRO A 365 -27.01 13.37 14.55
N ASP A 366 -27.19 13.02 15.82
CA ASP A 366 -27.02 13.95 16.95
C ASP A 366 -25.56 14.34 17.12
N PHE A 367 -24.64 13.38 16.98
CA PHE A 367 -23.21 13.64 17.01
C PHE A 367 -22.77 14.61 15.92
N ILE A 368 -23.21 14.41 14.68
CA ILE A 368 -22.83 15.28 13.56
C ILE A 368 -23.43 16.68 13.75
N ASN A 369 -24.65 16.78 14.28
CA ASN A 369 -25.25 18.05 14.67
C ASN A 369 -24.41 18.79 15.73
N GLN A 370 -23.90 18.08 16.74
CA GLN A 370 -22.98 18.65 17.73
C GLN A 370 -21.67 19.14 17.09
N VAL A 371 -21.06 18.34 16.21
CA VAL A 371 -19.84 18.74 15.49
C VAL A 371 -20.08 20.00 14.64
N LYS A 372 -21.20 20.07 13.90
CA LYS A 372 -21.57 21.22 13.07
C LYS A 372 -21.95 22.45 13.90
N SER A 373 -22.42 22.25 15.13
CA SER A 373 -22.71 23.32 16.08
C SER A 373 -21.46 23.92 16.72
N TRP A 374 -20.33 23.20 16.69
CA TRP A 374 -19.07 23.69 17.22
C TRP A 374 -18.62 24.94 16.46
N LYS A 375 -18.33 26.00 17.22
CA LYS A 375 -17.86 27.28 16.70
C LYS A 375 -16.73 27.79 17.56
N GLY A 376 -15.70 28.29 16.91
CA GLY A 376 -14.59 28.96 17.58
C GLY A 376 -14.18 30.26 16.88
N PRO A 377 -13.29 31.03 17.51
CA PRO A 377 -12.58 32.15 16.88
C PRO A 377 -11.92 31.74 15.56
N SER A 378 -11.53 32.72 14.75
CA SER A 378 -10.85 32.44 13.48
C SER A 378 -9.53 31.67 13.68
N LYS A 379 -9.10 30.91 12.67
CA LYS A 379 -7.88 30.09 12.72
C LYS A 379 -6.63 30.84 13.19
N PRO A 380 -6.36 32.09 12.74
CA PRO A 380 -5.21 32.86 13.25
C PRO A 380 -5.28 33.11 14.77
N ILE A 381 -6.48 33.38 15.30
CA ILE A 381 -6.69 33.59 16.73
C ILE A 381 -6.42 32.28 17.49
N LEU A 382 -6.99 31.16 17.03
CA LEU A 382 -6.76 29.85 17.63
C LEU A 382 -5.27 29.51 17.68
N LYS A 383 -4.54 29.76 16.59
CA LYS A 383 -3.08 29.58 16.50
C LYS A 383 -2.32 30.44 17.52
N LEU A 384 -2.66 31.73 17.65
CA LEU A 384 -2.04 32.61 18.65
C LEU A 384 -2.32 32.18 20.10
N SER A 385 -3.52 31.65 20.36
CA SER A 385 -3.92 31.17 21.69
C SER A 385 -3.52 29.72 21.98
N LYS A 386 -2.83 29.04 21.06
CA LYS A 386 -2.55 27.60 21.15
C LYS A 386 -1.89 27.19 22.47
N ASN A 387 -0.89 27.94 22.92
CA ASN A 387 -0.16 27.66 24.17
C ASN A 387 -1.04 27.75 25.43
N LYS A 388 -2.21 28.39 25.33
CA LYS A 388 -3.20 28.42 26.41
C LYS A 388 -4.13 27.21 26.38
N PHE A 389 -4.36 26.62 25.20
CA PHE A 389 -5.22 25.45 25.05
C PHE A 389 -4.49 24.13 25.29
N PHE A 390 -3.21 24.06 24.91
CA PHE A 390 -2.45 22.81 24.94
C PHE A 390 -1.23 22.92 25.85
N SER A 391 -0.96 21.85 26.58
CA SER A 391 0.32 21.61 27.26
C SER A 391 1.10 20.54 26.50
N THR A 392 2.41 20.77 26.33
CA THR A 392 3.32 19.86 25.65
C THR A 392 4.38 19.36 26.63
N THR A 393 4.44 18.05 26.87
CA THR A 393 5.54 17.45 27.64
C THR A 393 6.37 16.52 26.74
N PRO A 394 7.71 16.55 26.84
CA PRO A 394 8.54 15.54 26.19
C PRO A 394 8.15 14.15 26.70
N MET A 395 8.02 13.15 25.83
CA MET A 395 7.91 11.76 26.30
C MET A 395 9.28 11.29 26.82
N GLU A 396 9.36 10.92 28.10
CA GLU A 396 10.56 10.30 28.67
C GLU A 396 10.75 8.89 28.07
N THR A 397 11.97 8.60 27.59
CA THR A 397 12.40 7.22 27.32
C THR A 397 12.75 6.55 28.64
N THR A 398 12.33 5.30 28.83
CA THR A 398 12.52 4.54 30.08
C THR A 398 13.97 4.30 30.49
N ASN A 399 14.95 4.65 29.66
CA ASN A 399 16.37 4.57 29.96
C ASN A 399 17.00 5.94 29.67
N GLY A 400 17.64 6.56 30.67
CA GLY A 400 18.13 7.94 30.68
C GLY A 400 19.31 8.26 29.75
N ASP A 401 19.24 7.86 28.48
CA ASP A 401 20.18 8.27 27.45
C ASP A 401 19.76 9.61 26.82
N LYS A 402 20.75 10.41 26.42
CA LYS A 402 20.57 11.77 25.88
C LYS A 402 19.74 11.77 24.58
N ILE A 403 18.91 12.81 24.49
CA ILE A 403 17.85 13.10 23.52
C ILE A 403 18.40 13.30 22.10
N PRO A 404 17.93 12.57 21.07
CA PRO A 404 17.92 13.04 19.69
C PRO A 404 16.73 14.00 19.48
N ASP A 405 16.92 15.04 18.66
CA ASP A 405 16.06 16.23 18.43
C ASP A 405 14.61 15.97 17.91
N ASN A 406 14.14 14.72 17.95
CA ASN A 406 12.85 14.25 17.45
C ASN A 406 12.04 13.47 18.53
N SER A 407 12.11 13.87 19.80
CA SER A 407 11.32 13.24 20.85
C SER A 407 9.81 13.40 20.59
N LYS A 408 9.05 12.29 20.62
CA LYS A 408 7.58 12.33 20.59
C LYS A 408 7.06 13.25 21.70
N ILE A 409 6.25 14.23 21.34
CA ILE A 409 5.68 15.20 22.27
C ILE A 409 4.31 14.69 22.69
N ASN A 410 4.05 14.63 24.00
CA ASN A 410 2.69 14.39 24.48
C ASN A 410 1.93 15.71 24.50
N ILE A 411 0.84 15.79 23.74
CA ILE A 411 -0.01 16.98 23.66
C ILE A 411 -1.29 16.69 24.46
N LYS A 412 -1.55 17.51 25.49
CA LYS A 412 -2.77 17.42 26.31
C LYS A 412 -3.51 18.75 26.32
N LEU A 413 -4.83 18.68 26.41
CA LEU A 413 -5.66 19.86 26.68
C LEU A 413 -5.36 20.39 28.09
N SER A 414 -5.35 21.71 28.25
CA SER A 414 -5.29 22.36 29.56
C SER A 414 -6.61 22.23 30.31
N ASP A 415 -6.62 22.19 31.63
CA ASP A 415 -7.87 22.01 32.39
C ASP A 415 -8.89 23.14 32.14
N ASN A 416 -8.41 24.36 31.87
CA ASN A 416 -9.26 25.54 31.66
C ASN A 416 -9.62 25.80 30.18
N HIS A 417 -9.30 24.88 29.27
CA HIS A 417 -9.48 25.07 27.82
C HIS A 417 -10.92 25.45 27.44
N LEU A 418 -11.92 24.82 28.05
CA LEU A 418 -13.33 25.06 27.75
C LEU A 418 -13.82 26.42 28.25
N SER A 419 -13.41 26.82 29.46
CA SER A 419 -13.73 28.15 30.00
C SER A 419 -13.13 29.24 29.12
N LEU A 420 -11.86 29.08 28.74
CA LEU A 420 -11.17 30.02 27.87
C LEU A 420 -11.85 30.14 26.50
N LEU A 421 -12.22 29.01 25.88
CA LEU A 421 -12.93 29.04 24.60
C LEU A 421 -14.27 29.76 24.73
N ASN A 422 -15.03 29.51 25.80
CA ASN A 422 -16.33 30.14 26.01
C ASN A 422 -16.21 31.64 26.30
N GLU A 423 -15.18 32.08 27.03
CA GLU A 423 -14.84 33.49 27.19
C GLU A 423 -14.50 34.15 25.85
N MET A 424 -13.68 33.49 25.03
CA MET A 424 -13.35 33.97 23.69
C MET A 424 -14.60 34.06 22.81
N ASN A 425 -15.45 33.02 22.81
CA ASN A 425 -16.70 33.03 22.04
C ASN A 425 -17.65 34.13 22.51
N TYR A 426 -17.74 34.38 23.82
CA TYR A 426 -18.49 35.51 24.36
C TYR A 426 -17.92 36.85 23.87
N PHE A 427 -16.59 37.01 23.89
CA PHE A 427 -15.92 38.24 23.44
C PHE A 427 -16.12 38.50 21.94
N TYR A 428 -15.96 37.49 21.09
CA TYR A 428 -16.03 37.65 19.63
C TYR A 428 -17.46 37.59 19.08
N PHE A 429 -18.36 36.84 19.71
CA PHE A 429 -19.69 36.51 19.15
C PHE A 429 -20.86 36.89 20.06
N GLY A 430 -20.62 37.29 21.31
CA GLY A 430 -21.65 37.62 22.29
C GLY A 430 -22.29 36.40 22.96
N LYS A 431 -23.27 36.67 23.84
CA LYS A 431 -23.93 35.66 24.68
C LYS A 431 -24.66 34.59 23.85
N GLY A 432 -24.57 33.33 24.28
CA GLY A 432 -25.28 32.20 23.65
C GLY A 432 -24.50 31.41 22.60
N ASN A 433 -23.22 31.76 22.36
CA ASN A 433 -22.31 31.01 21.48
C ASN A 433 -21.36 30.08 22.26
N GLU A 434 -21.79 29.63 23.42
CA GLU A 434 -21.04 28.71 24.27
C GLU A 434 -20.93 27.34 23.60
N VAL A 435 -19.73 26.80 23.57
CA VAL A 435 -19.50 25.41 23.22
C VAL A 435 -19.77 24.59 24.48
N LYS A 436 -20.81 23.77 24.40
CA LYS A 436 -21.08 22.74 25.40
C LYS A 436 -20.54 21.45 24.86
N ILE A 437 -19.52 20.93 25.52
CA ILE A 437 -19.11 19.54 25.33
C ILE A 437 -20.00 18.76 26.28
N SER A 438 -21.07 18.17 25.78
CA SER A 438 -21.89 17.28 26.59
C SER A 438 -21.12 16.00 26.86
N ASP A 439 -20.78 15.77 28.12
CA ASP A 439 -20.30 14.48 28.61
C ASP A 439 -21.47 13.50 28.70
N GLU A 440 -22.03 13.08 27.56
CA GLU A 440 -22.89 11.87 27.54
C GLU A 440 -22.04 10.59 27.40
N ILE A 441 -20.78 10.62 27.87
CA ILE A 441 -19.79 9.55 27.68
C ILE A 441 -19.12 9.05 28.97
N GLU A 442 -19.67 9.34 30.16
CA GLU A 442 -19.44 8.40 31.28
C GLU A 442 -20.16 7.04 31.06
N GLN A 443 -21.04 6.93 30.04
CA GLN A 443 -21.64 5.68 29.59
C GLN A 443 -21.20 5.19 28.20
N ILE A 444 -20.63 6.03 27.33
CA ILE A 444 -20.05 5.57 26.05
C ILE A 444 -18.62 5.02 26.24
N ASN A 445 -17.93 5.36 27.34
CA ASN A 445 -16.80 4.57 27.85
C ASN A 445 -17.24 3.27 28.54
N LYS A 446 -18.57 3.04 28.68
CA LYS A 446 -19.19 1.76 29.08
C LYS A 446 -19.86 1.03 27.90
N ILE A 447 -19.50 1.33 26.64
CA ILE A 447 -19.51 0.24 25.67
C ILE A 447 -18.53 -0.77 26.25
N PRO A 448 -18.91 -2.03 26.54
CA PRO A 448 -17.96 -2.97 27.08
C PRO A 448 -16.78 -2.97 26.11
N GLU A 449 -15.59 -2.63 26.62
CA GLU A 449 -14.40 -3.28 26.10
C GLU A 449 -14.77 -4.75 26.06
N TYR A 450 -14.98 -5.27 24.86
CA TYR A 450 -15.28 -6.67 24.67
C TYR A 450 -14.03 -7.41 25.13
N LYS A 451 -14.03 -7.82 26.41
CA LYS A 451 -13.05 -8.74 26.98
C LYS A 451 -13.28 -10.06 26.29
N ILE A 452 -12.42 -10.40 25.34
CA ILE A 452 -12.29 -11.76 24.86
C ILE A 452 -11.25 -12.44 25.73
N ASP A 453 -11.70 -13.42 26.51
CA ASP A 453 -10.88 -14.53 26.94
C ASP A 453 -10.40 -15.28 25.70
N TYR A 454 -9.09 -15.47 25.57
CA TYR A 454 -8.46 -16.19 24.46
C TYR A 454 -8.75 -17.72 24.44
N GLU A 455 -9.76 -18.21 25.18
CA GLU A 455 -9.92 -19.65 25.48
C GLU A 455 -11.32 -20.25 25.22
N LYS A 456 -12.18 -19.66 24.38
CA LYS A 456 -13.45 -20.33 24.01
C LYS A 456 -13.46 -20.91 22.60
N GLU A 457 -13.40 -22.24 22.54
CA GLU A 457 -13.64 -23.06 21.34
C GLU A 457 -15.05 -22.85 20.77
N LEU A 458 -15.16 -22.86 19.44
CA LEU A 458 -16.42 -22.77 18.70
C LEU A 458 -17.33 -23.97 18.97
N THR A 459 -18.63 -23.71 19.10
CA THR A 459 -19.66 -24.74 19.32
C THR A 459 -19.79 -25.72 18.15
N ASP A 460 -20.09 -26.99 18.44
CA ASP A 460 -20.11 -28.07 17.44
C ASP A 460 -21.18 -27.88 16.35
N ASP A 461 -22.22 -27.10 16.63
CA ASP A 461 -23.27 -26.73 15.67
C ASP A 461 -22.77 -25.76 14.58
N GLN A 462 -21.71 -25.00 14.88
CA GLN A 462 -21.02 -24.14 13.92
C GLN A 462 -20.00 -24.91 13.07
N LYS A 463 -19.54 -26.09 13.54
CA LYS A 463 -18.62 -26.98 12.81
C LYS A 463 -19.33 -27.85 11.77
N SER A 464 -20.64 -28.08 11.90
CA SER A 464 -21.39 -29.11 11.15
C SER A 464 -22.11 -28.63 9.87
N ARG A 465 -22.06 -27.33 9.54
CA ARG A 465 -22.69 -26.80 8.31
C ARG A 465 -21.78 -27.02 7.09
N GLU A 466 -21.92 -28.17 6.44
CA GLU A 466 -21.33 -28.45 5.12
C GLU A 466 -22.02 -27.64 4.02
N ILE A 467 -21.26 -26.82 3.28
CA ILE A 467 -21.69 -26.25 1.99
C ILE A 467 -20.94 -27.01 0.90
N THR A 468 -21.67 -27.84 0.15
CA THR A 468 -21.14 -28.54 -1.02
C THR A 468 -20.99 -27.56 -2.18
N ILE A 469 -19.75 -27.22 -2.55
CA ILE A 469 -19.46 -26.53 -3.80
C ILE A 469 -18.92 -27.56 -4.78
N ASN A 470 -19.70 -27.91 -5.79
CA ASN A 470 -19.22 -28.69 -6.93
C ASN A 470 -18.25 -27.82 -7.74
N ILE A 471 -16.98 -28.21 -7.77
CA ILE A 471 -16.00 -27.66 -8.70
C ILE A 471 -15.69 -28.77 -9.70
N GLY A 472 -16.27 -28.67 -10.90
CA GLY A 472 -15.90 -29.49 -12.04
C GLY A 472 -14.54 -29.07 -12.62
N THR A 473 -13.86 -30.03 -13.23
CA THR A 473 -12.60 -29.90 -13.97
C THR A 473 -12.79 -29.27 -15.36
N PRO A 474 -11.81 -28.47 -15.83
CA PRO A 474 -11.45 -28.44 -17.24
C PRO A 474 -10.01 -28.96 -17.42
N THR A 475 -9.89 -30.06 -18.17
CA THR A 475 -8.67 -30.53 -18.79
C THR A 475 -8.27 -29.61 -19.94
N THR A 476 -7.07 -29.03 -19.81
CA THR A 476 -6.13 -28.48 -20.82
C THR A 476 -6.65 -27.97 -22.17
N GLU A 477 -6.39 -26.69 -22.48
CA GLU A 477 -5.24 -26.20 -23.27
C GLU A 477 -5.16 -24.64 -23.21
N ASN A 478 -3.94 -24.10 -23.30
CA ASN A 478 -3.52 -22.68 -23.33
C ASN A 478 -3.36 -21.87 -22.01
N SER A 479 -2.14 -21.98 -21.49
CA SER A 479 -1.26 -20.92 -20.96
C SER A 479 -1.83 -19.81 -20.06
N ALA A 480 -1.65 -19.96 -18.75
CA ALA A 480 -1.28 -18.87 -17.85
C ALA A 480 -0.76 -19.43 -16.52
N LYS A 481 0.57 -19.57 -16.37
CA LYS A 481 1.19 -19.81 -15.05
C LYS A 481 1.79 -18.51 -14.51
N LYS A 482 1.01 -17.95 -13.57
CA LYS A 482 1.33 -17.08 -12.43
C LYS A 482 2.80 -16.69 -12.23
N VAL A 483 3.05 -15.39 -12.21
CA VAL A 483 4.23 -14.75 -11.59
C VAL A 483 4.00 -14.65 -10.09
N THR A 484 4.92 -15.22 -9.32
CA THR A 484 5.02 -15.14 -7.87
C THR A 484 6.24 -14.29 -7.53
N ASP A 485 6.06 -12.98 -7.33
CA ASP A 485 6.51 -12.25 -6.14
C ASP A 485 6.42 -10.73 -6.38
N ILE A 486 5.65 -10.04 -5.53
CA ILE A 486 5.43 -8.58 -5.60
C ILE A 486 6.07 -7.83 -4.41
N THR A 487 6.98 -8.49 -3.69
CA THR A 487 7.75 -7.86 -2.62
C THR A 487 9.03 -7.23 -3.17
N ARG A 488 8.97 -5.96 -3.59
CA ARG A 488 10.03 -4.95 -3.38
C ARG A 488 9.72 -3.69 -4.19
N THR A 489 9.03 -2.73 -3.57
CA THR A 489 9.46 -1.32 -3.56
C THR A 489 8.56 -0.49 -2.65
N ILE A 490 8.86 -0.50 -1.36
CA ILE A 490 8.94 0.75 -0.59
C ILE A 490 10.16 0.57 0.30
N GLU A 491 11.14 1.45 0.16
CA GLU A 491 11.86 1.99 1.32
C GLU A 491 12.52 3.28 0.86
N GLY A 492 11.90 4.39 1.27
CA GLY A 492 12.64 5.61 1.51
C GLY A 492 13.50 5.39 2.76
N GLN A 493 14.78 5.62 2.56
CA GLN A 493 15.79 5.96 3.57
C GLN A 493 15.29 7.10 4.49
N ASP A 494 15.68 7.25 5.76
CA ASP A 494 16.87 6.77 6.49
C ASP A 494 16.65 6.94 8.01
N GLU A 495 17.43 6.24 8.84
CA GLU A 495 18.62 6.81 9.51
C GLU A 495 19.37 5.69 10.26
N ASP A 496 20.67 5.58 9.97
CA ASP A 496 21.61 4.47 10.23
C ASP A 496 21.46 3.20 9.38
N PHE A 497 21.13 3.40 8.11
CA PHE A 497 21.28 2.41 7.06
C PHE A 497 22.56 2.70 6.27
N ASP A 498 23.61 1.93 6.47
CA ASP A 498 24.78 1.99 5.57
C ASP A 498 24.34 1.47 4.20
N TYR A 499 23.94 2.41 3.35
CA TYR A 499 23.42 2.17 2.01
C TYR A 499 24.36 1.32 1.18
N ASN A 500 25.67 1.46 1.36
CA ASN A 500 26.64 0.70 0.59
C ASN A 500 26.67 -0.76 1.03
N ILE A 501 26.64 -1.02 2.34
CA ILE A 501 26.56 -2.38 2.90
C ILE A 501 25.22 -3.03 2.54
N HIS A 502 24.10 -2.32 2.68
CA HIS A 502 22.81 -2.87 2.32
C HIS A 502 22.68 -3.14 0.81
N LYS A 503 23.14 -2.22 -0.05
CA LYS A 503 23.13 -2.41 -1.50
C LYS A 503 24.05 -3.55 -1.92
N HIS A 504 25.19 -3.70 -1.26
CA HIS A 504 26.08 -4.84 -1.43
C HIS A 504 25.37 -6.15 -1.05
N ASN A 505 24.75 -6.21 0.13
CA ASN A 505 24.02 -7.38 0.62
C ASN A 505 22.81 -7.73 -0.26
N LYS A 506 22.03 -6.75 -0.71
CA LYS A 506 20.92 -6.95 -1.66
C LYS A 506 21.39 -7.44 -3.03
N ARG A 507 22.52 -6.92 -3.54
CA ARG A 507 23.15 -7.42 -4.77
C ARG A 507 23.65 -8.84 -4.61
N MET A 508 24.23 -9.18 -3.45
CA MET A 508 24.61 -10.54 -3.11
C MET A 508 23.38 -11.46 -3.01
N GLU A 509 22.32 -11.07 -2.33
CA GLU A 509 21.05 -11.82 -2.28
C GLU A 509 20.47 -12.07 -3.69
N MET A 510 20.39 -11.03 -4.52
CA MET A 510 19.92 -11.14 -5.91
C MET A 510 20.81 -12.05 -6.75
N PHE A 511 22.13 -11.96 -6.59
CA PHE A 511 23.07 -12.83 -7.28
C PHE A 511 22.91 -14.29 -6.84
N MET A 512 22.75 -14.53 -5.55
CA MET A 512 22.53 -15.87 -4.99
C MET A 512 21.20 -16.47 -5.46
N LEU A 513 20.13 -15.67 -5.51
CA LEU A 513 18.83 -16.08 -6.07
C LEU A 513 18.94 -16.41 -7.56
N LYS A 514 19.59 -15.54 -8.34
CA LYS A 514 19.84 -15.77 -9.78
C LYS A 514 20.66 -17.06 -9.97
N TRP A 515 21.72 -17.24 -9.19
CA TRP A 515 22.56 -18.42 -9.24
C TRP A 515 21.80 -19.69 -8.87
N PHE A 516 20.92 -19.65 -7.86
CA PHE A 516 20.06 -20.76 -7.47
C PHE A 516 19.07 -21.15 -8.56
N VAL A 517 18.42 -20.16 -9.19
CA VAL A 517 17.48 -20.37 -10.30
C VAL A 517 18.20 -20.94 -11.53
N GLU A 518 19.37 -20.39 -11.89
CA GLU A 518 20.21 -20.91 -12.98
C GLU A 518 20.65 -22.35 -12.69
N LYS A 519 21.08 -22.65 -11.45
CA LYS A 519 21.47 -23.99 -11.00
C LYS A 519 20.32 -24.98 -11.16
N LYS A 520 19.13 -24.67 -10.62
CA LYS A 520 17.96 -25.54 -10.71
C LYS A 520 17.48 -25.75 -12.14
N LYS A 521 17.53 -24.70 -12.97
CA LYS A 521 17.21 -24.80 -14.40
C LYS A 521 18.19 -25.71 -15.13
N TRP A 522 19.50 -25.50 -14.95
CA TRP A 522 20.54 -26.30 -15.60
C TRP A 522 20.47 -27.76 -15.15
N ILE A 523 20.29 -28.01 -13.85
CA ILE A 523 20.12 -29.37 -13.32
C ILE A 523 18.92 -30.04 -13.99
N LYS A 524 17.76 -29.37 -14.05
CA LYS A 524 16.56 -29.93 -14.69
C LYS A 524 16.77 -30.27 -16.17
N GLU A 525 17.54 -29.46 -16.89
CA GLU A 525 17.84 -29.66 -18.32
C GLU A 525 18.88 -30.76 -18.57
N ASN A 526 19.80 -31.00 -17.62
CA ASN A 526 20.92 -31.92 -17.80
C ASN A 526 20.84 -33.17 -16.92
N ILE A 527 19.77 -33.33 -16.12
CA ILE A 527 19.61 -34.45 -15.16
C ILE A 527 19.70 -35.81 -15.85
N SER A 528 19.25 -35.93 -17.10
CA SER A 528 19.31 -37.16 -17.88
C SER A 528 20.73 -37.67 -18.15
N SER A 529 21.74 -36.81 -18.02
CA SER A 529 23.15 -37.14 -18.23
C SER A 529 23.89 -37.52 -16.92
N TYR A 530 23.20 -37.47 -15.78
CA TYR A 530 23.75 -37.74 -14.45
C TYR A 530 22.88 -38.75 -13.69
N GLU A 531 23.45 -39.48 -12.74
CA GLU A 531 22.72 -40.53 -12.03
C GLU A 531 21.78 -39.95 -10.96
N ASN A 532 22.16 -38.82 -10.36
CA ASN A 532 21.38 -38.15 -9.32
C ASN A 532 21.54 -36.62 -9.35
N GLU A 533 20.65 -35.92 -8.65
CA GLU A 533 20.62 -34.46 -8.59
C GLU A 533 21.90 -33.88 -7.97
N ASP A 534 22.52 -34.60 -7.03
CA ASP A 534 23.76 -34.18 -6.36
C ASP A 534 24.97 -34.26 -7.29
N GLU A 535 25.00 -35.24 -8.19
CA GLU A 535 26.01 -35.40 -9.23
C GLU A 535 25.90 -34.27 -10.27
N ALA A 536 24.68 -33.98 -10.74
CA ALA A 536 24.40 -32.84 -11.61
C ALA A 536 24.74 -31.50 -10.93
N SER A 537 24.45 -31.38 -9.63
CA SER A 537 24.78 -30.20 -8.81
C SER A 537 26.29 -29.96 -8.75
N ARG A 538 27.10 -30.99 -8.51
CA ARG A 538 28.57 -30.89 -8.50
C ARG A 538 29.16 -30.59 -9.87
N ALA A 539 28.58 -31.14 -10.94
CA ALA A 539 28.96 -30.79 -12.31
C ALA A 539 28.69 -29.31 -12.62
N TYR A 540 27.53 -28.78 -12.23
CA TYR A 540 27.19 -27.36 -12.40
C TYR A 540 28.13 -26.44 -11.61
N GLU A 541 28.51 -26.83 -10.38
CA GLU A 541 29.44 -26.05 -9.56
C GLU A 541 30.82 -25.95 -10.22
N LEU A 542 31.32 -27.04 -10.79
CA LEU A 542 32.56 -26.99 -11.58
C LEU A 542 32.40 -26.11 -12.83
N LYS A 543 31.29 -26.24 -13.57
CA LYS A 543 31.01 -25.39 -14.74
C LYS A 543 31.10 -23.90 -14.37
N LYS A 544 30.42 -23.51 -13.29
CA LYS A 544 30.42 -22.12 -12.83
C LYS A 544 31.78 -21.66 -12.30
N ALA A 545 32.53 -22.52 -11.63
CA ALA A 545 33.90 -22.20 -11.21
C ALA A 545 34.81 -21.91 -12.41
N ILE A 546 34.67 -22.67 -13.51
CA ILE A 546 35.41 -22.44 -14.77
C ILE A 546 34.99 -21.10 -15.39
N GLU A 547 33.69 -20.84 -15.53
CA GLU A 547 33.17 -19.56 -16.07
C GLU A 547 33.67 -18.36 -15.25
N MET A 548 33.64 -18.46 -13.92
CA MET A 548 34.10 -17.39 -13.03
C MET A 548 35.61 -17.14 -13.13
N TYR A 549 36.43 -18.20 -13.15
CA TYR A 549 37.87 -18.07 -13.29
C TYR A 549 38.26 -17.47 -14.65
N ASN A 550 37.65 -17.95 -15.74
CA ASN A 550 37.90 -17.43 -17.09
C ASN A 550 37.44 -15.97 -17.22
N HIS A 551 36.25 -15.64 -16.72
CA HIS A 551 35.75 -14.27 -16.76
C HIS A 551 36.65 -13.33 -15.95
N PHE A 552 37.12 -13.76 -14.77
CA PHE A 552 38.08 -12.97 -14.01
C PHE A 552 39.37 -12.75 -14.79
N ARG A 553 39.96 -13.82 -15.34
CA ARG A 553 41.25 -13.75 -16.03
C ARG A 553 41.23 -12.92 -17.33
N TYR A 554 40.18 -13.05 -18.14
CA TYR A 554 40.13 -12.44 -19.47
C TYR A 554 39.35 -11.14 -19.55
N VAL A 555 38.41 -10.90 -18.63
CA VAL A 555 37.56 -9.70 -18.65
C VAL A 555 37.86 -8.80 -17.46
N THR A 556 37.84 -9.35 -16.24
CA THR A 556 37.91 -8.52 -15.03
C THR A 556 39.32 -8.05 -14.72
N LYS A 557 40.33 -8.93 -14.81
CA LYS A 557 41.73 -8.62 -14.50
C LYS A 557 42.30 -7.53 -15.43
N PRO A 558 42.07 -7.55 -16.76
CA PRO A 558 42.49 -6.44 -17.62
C PRO A 558 41.70 -5.15 -17.37
N ALA A 559 40.40 -5.24 -17.03
CA ALA A 559 39.56 -4.07 -16.78
C ALA A 559 39.81 -3.38 -15.42
N MET A 560 40.39 -4.10 -14.46
CA MET A 560 40.67 -3.62 -13.10
C MET A 560 42.14 -3.21 -12.90
N ASP A 561 42.95 -3.32 -13.94
CA ASP A 561 44.36 -2.90 -13.92
C ASP A 561 44.43 -1.37 -13.74
N GLY A 562 45.11 -0.92 -12.68
CA GLY A 562 45.16 0.48 -12.26
C GLY A 562 44.05 0.95 -11.31
N ILE A 563 43.02 0.13 -11.06
CA ILE A 563 41.96 0.41 -10.06
C ILE A 563 42.21 -0.36 -8.76
N LEU A 564 42.67 -1.62 -8.86
CA LEU A 564 43.06 -2.45 -7.72
C LEU A 564 44.58 -2.58 -7.63
N THR A 565 45.11 -2.82 -6.43
CA THR A 565 46.55 -3.06 -6.29
C THR A 565 46.92 -4.42 -6.90
N GLN A 566 48.15 -4.53 -7.46
CA GLN A 566 48.62 -5.79 -8.05
C GLN A 566 48.56 -6.97 -7.07
N LYS A 567 48.73 -6.71 -5.76
CA LYS A 567 48.63 -7.72 -4.71
C LYS A 567 47.19 -8.26 -4.56
N GLU A 568 46.18 -7.40 -4.60
CA GLU A 568 44.76 -7.80 -4.50
C GLU A 568 44.29 -8.59 -5.73
N ILE A 569 44.79 -8.22 -6.91
CA ILE A 569 44.50 -8.94 -8.16
C ILE A 569 45.06 -10.36 -8.11
N VAL A 570 46.33 -10.51 -7.67
CA VAL A 570 46.97 -11.83 -7.52
C VAL A 570 46.27 -12.67 -6.45
N GLU A 571 45.96 -12.09 -5.28
CA GLU A 571 45.26 -12.82 -4.21
C GLU A 571 43.86 -13.30 -4.64
N THR A 572 43.15 -12.50 -5.42
CA THR A 572 41.83 -12.85 -5.96
C THR A 572 41.94 -13.98 -6.99
N GLU A 573 42.95 -13.93 -7.88
CA GLU A 573 43.21 -14.98 -8.86
C GLU A 573 43.56 -16.31 -8.19
N GLU A 574 44.39 -16.28 -7.15
CA GLU A 574 44.77 -17.47 -6.37
C GLU A 574 43.57 -18.10 -5.66
N LYS A 575 42.68 -17.29 -5.05
CA LYS A 575 41.45 -17.79 -4.41
C LYS A 575 40.49 -18.43 -5.42
N LEU A 576 40.30 -17.81 -6.58
CA LEU A 576 39.45 -18.37 -7.64
C LEU A 576 40.04 -19.66 -8.20
N PHE A 577 41.36 -19.72 -8.40
CA PHE A 577 42.03 -20.92 -8.86
C PHE A 577 41.95 -22.06 -7.84
N LYS A 578 42.09 -21.75 -6.55
CA LYS A 578 41.91 -22.73 -5.47
C LYS A 578 40.49 -23.30 -5.46
N ASN A 579 39.47 -22.44 -5.52
CA ASN A 579 38.08 -22.88 -5.60
C ASN A 579 37.82 -23.73 -6.85
N LEU A 580 38.36 -23.37 -8.01
CA LEU A 580 38.26 -24.17 -9.22
C LEU A 580 38.86 -25.56 -9.03
N LYS A 581 40.04 -25.65 -8.40
CA LYS A 581 40.69 -26.93 -8.10
C LYS A 581 39.84 -27.78 -7.16
N ASP A 582 39.31 -27.21 -6.09
CA ASP A 582 38.43 -27.90 -5.14
C ASP A 582 37.17 -28.44 -5.84
N LYS A 583 36.57 -27.64 -6.73
CA LYS A 583 35.41 -28.06 -7.51
C LYS A 583 35.75 -29.14 -8.53
N TYR A 584 36.92 -29.08 -9.16
CA TYR A 584 37.39 -30.11 -10.10
C TYR A 584 37.60 -31.47 -9.41
N GLU A 585 38.11 -31.46 -8.18
CA GLU A 585 38.29 -32.67 -7.38
C GLU A 585 36.95 -33.30 -6.98
N SER A 586 35.95 -32.46 -6.63
CA SER A 586 34.61 -32.91 -6.22
C SER A 586 33.67 -33.32 -7.36
N ALA A 587 34.00 -32.97 -8.61
CA ALA A 587 33.15 -33.16 -9.78
C ALA A 587 33.02 -34.64 -10.18
N PRO A 588 31.89 -35.03 -10.80
CA PRO A 588 31.71 -36.39 -11.29
C PRO A 588 32.71 -36.75 -12.39
N LYS A 589 33.20 -37.99 -12.35
CA LYS A 589 34.20 -38.52 -13.30
C LYS A 589 33.74 -39.83 -13.91
N GLU A 590 33.98 -39.97 -15.20
CA GLU A 590 33.74 -41.19 -15.97
C GLU A 590 35.04 -41.54 -16.71
N ASN A 591 35.57 -42.74 -16.48
CA ASN A 591 36.87 -43.19 -17.01
C ASN A 591 38.04 -42.23 -16.74
N GLY A 592 38.07 -41.62 -15.56
CA GLY A 592 39.12 -40.69 -15.14
C GLY A 592 39.01 -39.28 -15.71
N LYS A 593 38.03 -39.00 -16.58
CA LYS A 593 37.74 -37.66 -17.11
C LYS A 593 36.49 -37.07 -16.46
N VAL A 594 36.42 -35.75 -16.33
CA VAL A 594 35.26 -35.05 -15.76
C VAL A 594 34.05 -35.21 -16.68
N LYS A 595 32.91 -35.56 -16.10
CA LYS A 595 31.62 -35.71 -16.77
C LYS A 595 30.92 -34.35 -16.91
N LEU A 596 31.45 -33.49 -17.78
CA LEU A 596 30.90 -32.16 -18.09
C LEU A 596 30.96 -31.90 -19.59
N ASN A 597 29.88 -31.40 -20.19
CA ASN A 597 29.91 -30.90 -21.55
C ASN A 597 30.51 -29.49 -21.59
N PHE A 598 31.75 -29.40 -22.10
CA PHE A 598 32.50 -28.15 -22.18
C PHE A 598 32.02 -27.22 -23.31
N ASP A 599 31.27 -27.72 -24.29
CA ASP A 599 30.77 -26.92 -25.43
C ASP A 599 29.67 -25.90 -24.99
N ASN A 600 29.05 -26.14 -23.83
CA ASN A 600 28.00 -25.30 -23.26
C ASN A 600 28.52 -24.26 -22.24
N ILE A 601 29.83 -24.04 -22.19
CA ILE A 601 30.46 -23.03 -21.33
C ILE A 601 30.43 -21.69 -22.08
N THR A 602 29.80 -20.70 -21.48
CA THR A 602 29.38 -19.45 -22.17
C THR A 602 30.47 -18.41 -22.39
N THR A 603 31.73 -18.73 -22.08
CA THR A 603 32.86 -17.87 -22.40
C THR A 603 33.39 -18.21 -23.79
N THR A 604 33.26 -17.29 -24.74
CA THR A 604 33.95 -17.36 -26.04
C THR A 604 35.45 -17.28 -25.82
N THR A 605 36.15 -18.34 -26.24
CA THR A 605 37.62 -18.58 -26.25
C THR A 605 38.34 -18.56 -24.91
#